data_AF-A0A2T2R4S9-F1
#
_entry.id   AF-A0A2T2R4S9-F1
#
_cell.length_a   1.000
_cell.length_b   1.000
_cell.length_c   1.000
_cell.angle_alpha   90.00
_cell.angle_beta   90.00
_cell.angle_gamma   90.00
#
_symmetry.space_group_name_H-M   'P 1'
#
loop_
_entity.id
_entity.type
_entity.pdbx_description
1 polymer ?
#
loop_
_entity_poly.entity_id
_entity_poly.type
_entity_poly.pdbx_seq_one_letter_code
_entity_poly.pdbx_strand_id
1 'polypeptide(L)' 'NFLDQVAEVADKDDTVVVYCASSDCQASPKAAKNLVNDGYENVYDYDRGLAGWKDADNEMA' A
#
# COMPACT_ATOMS: atom_id res chain seq x y z
N ASN A 1 -2.63 -11.64 12.01
CA ASN A 1 -3.11 -11.64 10.60
C ASN A 1 -2.63 -10.33 9.94
N PHE A 2 -2.56 -10.23 8.61
CA PHE A 2 -2.20 -8.97 7.93
C PHE A 2 -3.11 -7.81 8.37
N LEU A 3 -4.43 -8.04 8.40
CA LEU A 3 -5.40 -7.00 8.79
C LEU A 3 -5.24 -6.56 10.25
N ASP A 4 -5.00 -7.50 11.17
CA ASP A 4 -4.74 -7.16 12.58
C ASP A 4 -3.53 -6.23 12.73
N GLN A 5 -2.45 -6.49 11.98
CA GLN A 5 -1.24 -5.67 12.05
C GLN A 5 -1.44 -4.25 11.52
N VAL A 6 -2.29 -4.08 10.50
CA VAL A 6 -2.62 -2.74 9.99
C VAL A 6 -3.50 -2.00 10.99
N ALA A 7 -4.47 -2.70 11.61
CA ALA A 7 -5.36 -2.12 12.62
C ALA A 7 -4.64 -1.69 13.91
N GLU A 8 -3.41 -2.17 14.16
CA GLU A 8 -2.58 -1.70 15.28
C GLU A 8 -1.96 -0.32 15.02
N VAL A 9 -1.90 0.14 13.76
CA VAL A 9 -1.14 1.34 13.37
C VAL A 9 -1.90 2.32 12.47
N ALA A 10 -3.12 2.00 12.04
CA ALA A 10 -3.94 2.85 11.18
C ALA A 10 -5.44 2.68 11.47
N ASP A 11 -6.17 3.79 11.44
CA ASP A 11 -7.63 3.81 11.52
C ASP A 11 -8.27 3.63 10.13
N LYS A 12 -9.58 3.38 10.07
CA LYS A 12 -10.29 3.06 8.81
C LYS A 12 -10.37 4.24 7.84
N ASP A 13 -10.36 5.46 8.36
CA ASP A 13 -10.42 6.71 7.62
C ASP A 13 -9.03 7.28 7.28
N ASP A 14 -7.95 6.71 7.84
CA ASP A 14 -6.59 7.11 7.49
C ASP A 14 -6.28 6.85 6.01
N THR A 15 -5.42 7.70 5.45
CA THR A 15 -4.86 7.47 4.11
C THR A 15 -3.80 6.39 4.17
N VAL A 16 -4.06 5.27 3.50
CA VAL A 16 -3.14 4.14 3.41
C VAL A 16 -2.61 4.01 1.99
N VAL A 17 -1.29 4.16 1.83
CA VAL A 17 -0.62 3.90 0.55
C VAL A 17 0.17 2.61 0.68
N VAL A 18 -0.18 1.63 -0.14
CA VAL A 18 0.58 0.37 -0.27
C VAL A 18 1.43 0.40 -1.53
N TYR A 19 2.59 -0.23 -1.47
CA TYR A 19 3.49 -0.37 -2.61
C TYR A 19 4.25 -1.69 -2.55
N CYS A 20 4.69 -2.19 -3.70
CA CYS A 20 5.60 -3.32 -3.79
C CYS A 20 6.89 -2.91 -4.54
N ALA A 21 7.69 -3.88 -5.00
CA ALA A 21 8.94 -3.63 -5.71
C ALA A 21 8.74 -2.88 -7.04
N SER A 22 7.71 -3.22 -7.81
CA SER A 22 7.39 -2.66 -9.13
C SER A 22 5.98 -3.06 -9.57
N SER A 23 5.52 -2.56 -10.72
CA SER A 23 4.21 -2.87 -11.32
C SER A 23 3.99 -4.37 -11.61
N ASP A 24 5.06 -5.16 -11.76
CA ASP A 24 4.95 -6.61 -11.97
C ASP A 24 4.56 -7.35 -10.68
N CYS A 25 4.76 -6.73 -9.51
CA CYS A 25 4.47 -7.34 -8.23
C CYS A 25 2.99 -7.22 -7.85
N GLN A 26 2.33 -8.38 -7.70
CA GLN A 26 0.91 -8.45 -7.34
C GLN A 26 0.63 -8.34 -5.83
N ALA A 27 1.62 -8.02 -4.99
CA ALA A 27 1.43 -7.96 -3.55
C ALA A 27 0.65 -6.72 -3.12
N SER A 28 1.00 -5.53 -3.63
CA SER A 28 0.31 -4.29 -3.25
C SER A 28 -1.13 -4.22 -3.77
N PRO A 29 -1.49 -4.66 -5.00
CA PRO A 29 -2.89 -4.74 -5.41
C PRO A 29 -3.72 -5.66 -4.50
N LYS A 30 -3.15 -6.78 -4.05
CA LYS A 30 -3.82 -7.72 -3.13
C LYS A 30 -4.00 -7.11 -1.74
N ALA A 31 -2.99 -6.43 -1.22
CA ALA A 31 -3.07 -5.72 0.05
C ALA A 31 -4.15 -4.63 0.00
N ALA A 32 -4.14 -3.79 -1.04
CA ALA A 32 -5.15 -2.75 -1.24
C ALA A 32 -6.56 -3.33 -1.27
N LYS A 33 -6.78 -4.40 -2.05
CA LYS A 33 -8.07 -5.09 -2.12
C LYS A 33 -8.52 -5.63 -0.76
N ASN A 34 -7.61 -6.21 0.02
CA ASN A 34 -7.93 -6.73 1.35
C ASN A 34 -8.34 -5.60 2.31
N LEU A 35 -7.64 -4.46 2.29
CA LEU A 35 -7.95 -3.31 3.15
C LEU A 35 -9.31 -2.69 2.78
N VAL A 36 -9.59 -2.50 1.49
CA VAL A 36 -10.88 -2.00 1.03
C VAL A 36 -12.02 -2.96 1.45
N ASN A 37 -11.82 -4.27 1.28
CA ASN A 37 -12.81 -5.26 1.72
C ASN A 37 -13.03 -5.26 3.24
N ASP A 38 -12.01 -4.86 4.01
CA ASP A 38 -12.06 -4.74 5.47
C ASP A 38 -12.59 -3.36 5.93
N GLY A 39 -12.97 -2.47 5.01
CA GLY A 39 -13.63 -1.20 5.31
C GLY A 39 -12.70 0.00 5.47
N TYR A 40 -11.45 -0.08 5.05
CA TYR A 40 -10.61 1.12 4.93
C TYR A 40 -11.08 1.99 3.75
N GLU A 41 -11.21 3.29 3.97
CA GLU A 41 -11.88 4.19 3.03
C GLU A 41 -10.92 4.81 2.01
N ASN A 42 -9.68 5.10 2.43
CA ASN A 42 -8.71 5.88 1.66
C ASN A 42 -7.47 5.05 1.30
N VAL A 43 -7.66 4.01 0.48
CA VAL A 43 -6.59 3.06 0.11
C VAL A 43 -6.08 3.31 -1.30
N TYR A 44 -4.76 3.51 -1.43
CA TYR A 44 -4.07 3.74 -2.70
C TYR A 44 -2.98 2.70 -2.94
N ASP A 45 -2.93 2.16 -4.15
CA ASP A 45 -1.84 1.31 -4.61
C ASP A 45 -0.88 2.11 -5.48
N TYR A 46 0.35 2.30 -5.01
CA TYR A 46 1.39 2.90 -5.82
C TYR A 46 2.02 1.84 -6.73
N ASP A 47 1.37 1.63 -7.88
CA ASP A 47 1.66 0.57 -8.84
C ASP A 47 3.14 0.50 -9.25
N ARG A 48 3.77 1.65 -9.56
CA ARG A 48 5.18 1.66 -9.97
C ARG A 48 6.15 1.21 -8.87
N GLY A 49 5.69 1.16 -7.63
CA GLY A 49 6.43 0.60 -6.51
C GLY A 49 7.75 1.32 -6.22
N LEU A 50 8.62 0.62 -5.51
CA LEU A 50 9.94 1.13 -5.15
C LEU A 50 10.81 1.44 -6.38
N ALA A 51 10.66 0.68 -7.46
CA ALA A 51 11.34 0.96 -8.72
C ALA A 51 10.97 2.35 -9.26
N GLY A 52 9.67 2.65 -9.38
CA GLY A 52 9.22 3.97 -9.82
C GLY A 52 9.60 5.11 -8.87
N TRP A 53 9.68 4.83 -7.56
CA TRP A 53 10.17 5.80 -6.58
C TRP A 53 11.64 6.18 -6.84
N LYS A 54 12.49 5.17 -7.08
CA LYS A 54 13.92 5.37 -7.37
C LYS A 54 14.15 6.03 -8.74
N ASP A 55 13.40 5.63 -9.76
CA ASP A 55 13.51 6.20 -11.10
C ASP A 55 13.15 7.70 -11.13
N ALA A 56 12.35 8.16 -10.17
CA ALA A 56 12.01 9.57 -9.98
C ALA A 56 13.05 10.35 -9.15
N ASP A 57 14.17 9.73 -8.77
CA ASP A 57 15.25 10.31 -7.95
C ASP A 57 14.75 10.84 -6.58
N ASN A 58 13.72 10.20 -6.04
CA ASN A 58 13.20 10.55 -4.72
C ASN A 58 14.09 9.99 -3.61
N GLU A 59 14.17 10.71 -2.49
CA GLU A 59 14.85 10.23 -1.28
C GLU A 59 14.15 8.98 -0.73
N MET A 60 14.93 7.99 -0.29
CA MET A 60 14.40 6.84 0.43
C MET A 60 14.40 7.15 1.93
N ALA A 61 13.26 6.91 2.58
CA ALA A 61 13.11 7.01 4.04
C ALA A 61 13.94 5.95 4.78
#